data_AF-A0A8J7NN33-F1
#
_entry.id   AF-A0A8J7NN33-F1
#
_cell.length_a   1.000
_cell.length_b   1.000
_cell.length_c   1.000
_cell.angle_alpha   90.00
_cell.angle_beta   90.00
_cell.angle_gamma   90.00
#
_symmetry.space_group_name_H-M   'P 1'
#
loop_
_entity.id
_entity.type
_entity.pdbx_description
1 polymer ?
#
loop_
_entity_poly.entity_id
_entity_poly.type
_entity_poly.pdbx_seq_one_letter_code
_entity_poly.pdbx_strand_id
1 'polypeptide(L)'
;LEAKTQVLANLANFSYDPSNYEALRKLQVIDLFLDMLTEDNESLVEFGMGGLCNLSLDKTNKEYILQNDGVKLVIGCLSSPNEETVLSAITTLMYLMTPASREEITNTPVVECMLRFSLSTNQRLSNLASVFLQDYCTAEKVQRAQSLQGHSAVGIPLPQD
;
A
#
# COMPACT_ATOMS: atom_id res chain seq x y z
N LEU A 1 -9.38 -2.79 -22.59
CA LEU A 1 -8.35 -2.70 -21.53
C LEU A 1 -7.69 -1.32 -21.58
N GLU A 2 -7.06 -0.95 -22.69
CA GLU A 2 -6.42 0.37 -22.90
C GLU A 2 -7.26 1.58 -22.43
N ALA A 3 -8.53 1.67 -22.87
CA ALA A 3 -9.41 2.75 -22.44
C ALA A 3 -9.67 2.76 -20.93
N LYS A 4 -9.75 1.59 -20.27
CA LYS A 4 -9.91 1.49 -18.81
C LYS A 4 -8.65 2.01 -18.11
N THR A 5 -7.48 1.56 -18.55
CA THR A 5 -6.18 1.97 -18.04
C THR A 5 -5.99 3.49 -18.16
N GLN A 6 -6.35 4.08 -19.31
CA GLN A 6 -6.25 5.52 -19.51
C GLN A 6 -7.19 6.31 -18.59
N VAL A 7 -8.44 5.85 -18.41
CA VAL A 7 -9.38 6.47 -17.47
C VAL A 7 -8.85 6.40 -16.04
N LEU A 8 -8.33 5.23 -15.64
CA LEU A 8 -7.82 5.01 -14.29
C LEU A 8 -6.58 5.89 -14.01
N ALA A 9 -5.66 5.99 -14.96
CA ALA A 9 -4.50 6.88 -14.87
C ALA A 9 -4.90 8.35 -14.71
N ASN A 10 -5.91 8.81 -15.46
CA ASN A 10 -6.43 10.17 -15.33
C ASN A 10 -7.07 10.42 -13.96
N LEU A 11 -7.85 9.45 -13.45
CA LEU A 11 -8.43 9.54 -12.10
C LEU A 11 -7.36 9.56 -11.01
N ALA A 12 -6.29 8.76 -11.15
CA ALA A 12 -5.17 8.75 -10.22
C ALA A 12 -4.44 10.11 -10.19
N ASN A 13 -4.25 10.74 -11.35
CA ASN A 13 -3.68 12.08 -11.46
C ASN A 13 -4.59 13.15 -10.82
N PHE A 14 -5.92 13.07 -11.02
CA PHE A 14 -6.87 14.00 -10.39
C PHE A 14 -6.94 13.84 -8.87
N SER A 15 -6.62 12.64 -8.37
CA SER A 15 -6.63 12.31 -6.94
C SER A 15 -5.51 12.98 -6.14
N TYR A 16 -4.54 13.63 -6.79
CA TYR A 16 -3.53 14.44 -6.12
C TYR A 16 -4.08 15.79 -5.62
N ASP A 17 -5.11 16.35 -6.27
CA ASP A 17 -5.65 17.67 -5.96
C ASP A 17 -6.85 17.58 -4.98
N PRO A 18 -6.74 18.14 -3.76
CA PRO A 18 -7.83 18.12 -2.78
C PRO A 18 -9.13 18.76 -3.25
N SER A 19 -9.09 19.69 -4.21
CA SER A 19 -10.30 20.31 -4.78
C SER A 19 -11.19 19.30 -5.50
N ASN A 20 -10.63 18.16 -5.94
CA ASN A 20 -11.38 17.09 -6.60
C ASN A 20 -12.01 16.09 -5.63
N TYR A 21 -11.63 16.06 -4.35
CA TYR A 21 -11.98 14.96 -3.43
C TYR A 21 -13.49 14.79 -3.25
N GLU A 22 -14.26 15.88 -3.18
CA GLU A 22 -15.71 15.78 -3.07
C GLU A 22 -16.33 15.14 -4.32
N ALA A 23 -15.88 15.52 -5.50
CA ALA A 23 -16.34 14.93 -6.76
C ALA A 23 -15.94 13.45 -6.87
N LEU A 24 -14.69 13.11 -6.53
CA LEU A 24 -14.18 11.74 -6.57
C LEU A 24 -14.95 10.82 -5.61
N ARG A 25 -15.32 11.30 -4.42
CA ARG A 25 -16.21 10.57 -3.50
C ARG A 25 -17.61 10.37 -4.07
N LYS A 26 -18.23 11.40 -4.64
CA LYS A 26 -19.57 11.29 -5.27
C LYS A 26 -19.58 10.31 -6.44
N LEU A 27 -18.46 10.18 -7.14
CA LEU A 27 -18.27 9.27 -8.25
C LEU A 27 -17.77 7.87 -7.83
N GLN A 28 -17.65 7.59 -6.52
CA GLN A 28 -17.21 6.30 -5.98
C GLN A 28 -15.82 5.88 -6.49
N VAL A 29 -14.93 6.84 -6.71
CA VAL A 29 -13.59 6.56 -7.25
C VAL A 29 -12.71 5.80 -6.24
N ILE A 30 -12.96 5.95 -4.93
CA ILE A 30 -12.25 5.18 -3.91
C ILE A 30 -12.59 3.68 -4.05
N ASP A 31 -13.87 3.33 -4.19
CA ASP A 31 -14.30 1.94 -4.40
C ASP A 31 -13.71 1.38 -5.69
N LEU A 32 -13.75 2.18 -6.77
CA LEU A 32 -13.11 1.82 -8.04
C LEU A 32 -11.62 1.50 -7.85
N PHE A 33 -10.86 2.31 -7.10
CA PHE A 33 -9.44 2.04 -6.85
C PHE A 33 -9.24 0.78 -5.99
N LEU A 34 -10.07 0.56 -4.98
CA LEU A 34 -10.01 -0.65 -4.13
C LEU A 34 -10.25 -1.92 -4.96
N ASP A 35 -11.22 -1.91 -5.87
CA ASP A 35 -11.51 -3.03 -6.78
C ASP A 35 -10.29 -3.37 -7.65
N MET A 36 -9.60 -2.35 -8.17
CA MET A 36 -8.43 -2.54 -9.05
C MET A 36 -7.23 -3.17 -8.34
N LEU A 37 -7.15 -3.14 -7.00
CA LEU A 37 -6.04 -3.76 -6.27
C LEU A 37 -6.02 -5.29 -6.36
N THR A 38 -7.10 -5.90 -6.83
CA THR A 38 -7.27 -7.36 -6.96
C THR A 38 -7.29 -7.85 -8.40
N GLU A 39 -7.14 -6.96 -9.38
CA GLU A 39 -7.10 -7.33 -10.79
C GLU A 39 -5.77 -8.00 -11.16
N ASP A 40 -5.80 -8.90 -12.14
CA ASP A 40 -4.59 -9.56 -12.65
C ASP A 40 -3.70 -8.61 -13.48
N ASN A 41 -4.27 -7.50 -13.96
CA ASN A 41 -3.53 -6.57 -14.81
C ASN A 41 -2.70 -5.58 -13.98
N GLU A 42 -1.38 -5.71 -14.04
CA GLU A 42 -0.44 -4.89 -13.28
C GLU A 42 -0.63 -3.38 -13.47
N SER A 43 -0.97 -2.92 -14.68
CA SER A 43 -1.22 -1.49 -14.91
C SER A 43 -2.49 -1.00 -14.21
N LEU A 44 -3.54 -1.82 -14.13
CA LEU A 44 -4.73 -1.47 -13.36
C LEU A 44 -4.42 -1.39 -11.87
N VAL A 45 -3.67 -2.36 -11.35
CA VAL A 45 -3.22 -2.38 -9.95
C VAL A 45 -2.36 -1.14 -9.64
N GLU A 46 -1.40 -0.81 -10.51
CA GLU A 46 -0.49 0.33 -10.34
C GLU A 46 -1.27 1.65 -10.25
N PHE A 47 -2.16 1.92 -11.21
CA PHE A 47 -2.95 3.16 -11.20
C PHE A 47 -3.97 3.19 -10.05
N GLY A 48 -4.57 2.05 -9.72
CA GLY A 48 -5.46 1.92 -8.56
C GLY A 48 -4.75 2.24 -7.25
N MET A 49 -3.59 1.63 -7.03
CA MET A 49 -2.78 1.80 -5.83
C MET A 49 -2.22 3.23 -5.73
N GLY A 50 -1.72 3.80 -6.83
CA GLY A 50 -1.24 5.19 -6.86
C GLY A 50 -2.36 6.20 -6.59
N GLY A 51 -3.54 6.00 -7.20
CA GLY A 51 -4.72 6.84 -6.96
C GLY A 51 -5.20 6.76 -5.50
N LEU A 52 -5.27 5.55 -4.94
CA LEU A 52 -5.65 5.34 -3.54
C LEU A 52 -4.63 5.98 -2.57
N CYS A 53 -3.33 5.86 -2.86
CA CYS A 53 -2.27 6.51 -2.08
C CYS A 53 -2.47 8.03 -2.02
N ASN A 54 -2.74 8.65 -3.17
CA ASN A 54 -2.98 10.10 -3.26
C ASN A 54 -4.20 10.54 -2.42
N LEU A 55 -5.25 9.73 -2.36
CA LEU A 55 -6.46 10.04 -1.59
C LEU A 55 -6.30 9.82 -0.08
N SER A 56 -5.36 8.96 0.35
CA SER A 56 -5.28 8.44 1.72
C SER A 56 -4.81 9.44 2.78
N LEU A 57 -4.26 10.59 2.37
CA LEU A 57 -3.90 11.67 3.29
C LEU A 57 -5.13 12.45 3.81
N ASP A 58 -6.21 12.51 3.02
CA ASP A 58 -7.45 13.15 3.44
C ASP A 58 -8.13 12.34 4.55
N LYS A 59 -8.63 13.03 5.57
CA LYS A 59 -9.29 12.39 6.72
C LYS A 59 -10.53 11.60 6.31
N THR A 60 -11.38 12.16 5.45
CA THR A 60 -12.64 11.51 5.04
C THR A 60 -12.37 10.28 4.19
N ASN A 61 -11.46 10.42 3.21
CA ASN A 61 -11.05 9.30 2.37
C ASN A 61 -10.37 8.20 3.19
N LYS A 62 -9.46 8.57 4.11
CA LYS A 62 -8.81 7.62 5.03
C LYS A 62 -9.82 6.82 5.84
N GLU A 63 -10.78 7.48 6.47
CA GLU A 63 -11.83 6.82 7.25
C GLU A 63 -12.65 5.86 6.38
N TYR A 64 -12.98 6.27 5.16
CA TYR A 64 -13.69 5.42 4.20
C TYR A 64 -12.88 4.18 3.81
N ILE A 65 -11.59 4.34 3.49
CA ILE A 65 -10.70 3.23 3.11
C ILE A 65 -10.58 2.22 4.26
N LEU A 66 -10.43 2.70 5.49
CA LEU A 66 -10.35 1.86 6.68
C LEU A 66 -11.63 1.05 6.93
N GLN A 67 -12.80 1.61 6.59
CA GLN A 67 -14.10 0.94 6.77
C GLN A 67 -14.41 -0.12 5.71
N ASN A 68 -13.69 -0.10 4.58
CA ASN A 68 -13.96 -0.96 3.42
C ASN A 68 -12.79 -1.92 3.13
N ASP A 69 -12.26 -2.57 4.18
CA ASP A 69 -11.17 -3.56 4.10
C ASP A 69 -9.89 -3.08 3.38
N GLY A 70 -9.69 -1.75 3.28
CA GLY A 70 -8.62 -1.17 2.48
C GLY A 70 -7.23 -1.56 2.96
N VAL A 71 -7.02 -1.74 4.27
CA VAL A 71 -5.73 -2.18 4.82
C VAL A 71 -5.33 -3.54 4.26
N LYS A 72 -6.24 -4.52 4.30
CA LYS A 72 -6.01 -5.87 3.78
C LYS A 72 -5.68 -5.86 2.29
N LEU A 73 -6.43 -5.08 1.50
CA LEU A 73 -6.19 -4.95 0.06
C LEU A 73 -4.81 -4.35 -0.23
N VAL A 74 -4.44 -3.26 0.46
CA VAL A 74 -3.13 -2.60 0.31
C VAL A 74 -1.98 -3.52 0.75
N ILE A 75 -2.15 -4.32 1.81
CA ILE A 75 -1.15 -5.33 2.20
C ILE A 75 -0.94 -6.35 1.08
N GLY A 76 -1.99 -6.76 0.36
CA GLY A 76 -1.88 -7.65 -0.80
C GLY A 76 -0.99 -7.08 -1.91
N CYS A 77 -0.98 -5.76 -2.10
CA CYS A 77 -0.14 -5.09 -3.08
C CYS A 77 1.36 -5.10 -2.74
N LEU A 78 1.76 -5.47 -1.51
CA LEU A 78 3.18 -5.61 -1.14
C LEU A 78 3.87 -6.78 -1.87
N SER A 79 3.13 -7.77 -2.38
CA SER A 79 3.68 -8.84 -3.24
C SER A 79 3.73 -8.50 -4.73
N SER A 80 3.36 -7.27 -5.13
CA SER A 80 3.35 -6.90 -6.54
C SER A 80 4.74 -6.98 -7.14
N PRO A 81 4.90 -7.50 -8.38
CA PRO A 81 6.18 -7.45 -9.10
C PRO A 81 6.56 -6.01 -9.51
N ASN A 82 5.60 -5.07 -9.49
CA ASN A 82 5.81 -3.69 -9.86
C ASN A 82 6.25 -2.86 -8.65
N GLU A 83 7.49 -2.36 -8.67
CA GLU A 83 8.06 -1.57 -7.58
C GLU A 83 7.26 -0.31 -7.24
N GLU A 84 6.67 0.38 -8.22
CA GLU A 84 5.87 1.60 -7.98
C GLU A 84 4.58 1.27 -7.23
N THR A 85 4.01 0.08 -7.49
CA THR A 85 2.87 -0.44 -6.71
C THR A 85 3.28 -0.70 -5.27
N VAL A 86 4.44 -1.33 -5.05
CA VAL A 86 4.95 -1.62 -3.70
C VAL A 86 5.24 -0.33 -2.93
N LEU A 87 5.92 0.64 -3.54
CA LEU A 87 6.19 1.96 -2.94
C LEU A 87 4.90 2.68 -2.54
N SER A 88 3.90 2.68 -3.45
CA SER A 88 2.58 3.27 -3.18
C SER A 88 1.86 2.53 -2.05
N ALA A 89 1.95 1.21 -1.99
CA ALA A 89 1.35 0.40 -0.94
C ALA A 89 1.97 0.71 0.44
N ILE A 90 3.31 0.72 0.56
CA ILE A 90 3.99 1.05 1.82
C ILE A 90 3.58 2.45 2.30
N THR A 91 3.61 3.44 1.40
CA THR A 91 3.22 4.82 1.71
C THR A 91 1.76 4.91 2.16
N THR A 92 0.86 4.19 1.48
CA THR A 92 -0.55 4.14 1.84
C THR A 92 -0.75 3.53 3.23
N LEU A 93 -0.04 2.44 3.58
CA LEU A 93 -0.09 1.87 4.93
C LEU A 93 0.37 2.85 6.00
N MET A 94 1.40 3.66 5.73
CA MET A 94 1.83 4.73 6.64
C MET A 94 0.72 5.77 6.83
N TYR A 95 0.05 6.18 5.74
CA TYR A 95 -1.07 7.11 5.82
C TYR A 95 -2.27 6.52 6.55
N LEU A 96 -2.59 5.25 6.34
CA LEU A 96 -3.71 4.56 6.99
C LEU A 96 -3.43 4.21 8.46
N MET A 97 -2.25 4.53 9.00
CA MET A 97 -1.93 4.27 10.40
C MET A 97 -2.83 5.04 11.37
N THR A 98 -3.59 4.29 12.16
CA THR A 98 -4.41 4.79 13.27
C THR A 98 -4.29 3.81 14.44
N PRO A 99 -4.73 4.17 15.67
CA PRO A 99 -4.79 3.20 16.76
C PRO A 99 -5.59 1.94 16.42
N ALA A 100 -6.63 2.05 15.57
CA ALA A 100 -7.49 0.93 15.18
C ALA A 100 -6.84 0.01 14.14
N SER A 101 -6.09 0.57 13.19
CA SER A 101 -5.45 -0.18 12.08
C SER A 101 -4.03 -0.63 12.39
N ARG A 102 -3.41 -0.13 13.46
CA ARG A 102 -1.99 -0.39 13.80
C ARG A 102 -1.65 -1.87 13.86
N GLU A 103 -2.46 -2.68 14.53
CA GLU A 103 -2.15 -4.10 14.70
C GLU A 103 -2.18 -4.87 13.38
N GLU A 104 -3.10 -4.51 12.47
CA GLU A 104 -3.17 -5.11 11.14
C GLU A 104 -1.99 -4.64 10.26
N ILE A 105 -1.72 -3.34 10.22
CA ILE A 105 -0.65 -2.76 9.40
C ILE A 105 0.74 -3.21 9.88
N THR A 106 0.92 -3.46 11.18
CA THR A 106 2.20 -3.89 11.76
C THR A 106 2.19 -5.36 12.17
N ASN A 107 1.38 -6.18 11.49
CA ASN A 107 1.39 -7.61 11.71
C ASN A 107 2.74 -8.24 11.28
N THR A 108 3.03 -9.44 11.76
CA THR A 108 4.34 -10.08 11.53
C THR A 108 4.70 -10.22 10.05
N PRO A 109 3.82 -10.70 9.15
CA PRO A 109 4.12 -10.76 7.72
C PRO A 109 4.50 -9.41 7.09
N VAL A 110 3.82 -8.32 7.46
CA VAL A 110 4.15 -6.98 6.94
C VAL A 110 5.52 -6.55 7.46
N VAL A 111 5.81 -6.74 8.75
CA VAL A 111 7.13 -6.37 9.32
C VAL A 111 8.26 -7.19 8.69
N GLU A 112 8.06 -8.49 8.44
CA GLU A 112 9.03 -9.32 7.71
C GLU A 112 9.26 -8.82 6.27
N CYS A 113 8.20 -8.39 5.59
CA CYS A 113 8.26 -7.80 4.26
C CYS A 113 9.10 -6.51 4.25
N MET A 114 8.83 -5.60 5.19
CA MET A 114 9.61 -4.36 5.33
C MET A 114 11.08 -4.62 5.66
N LEU A 115 11.38 -5.62 6.50
CA LEU A 115 12.76 -6.04 6.76
C LEU A 115 13.47 -6.49 5.47
N ARG A 116 12.81 -7.27 4.62
CA ARG A 116 13.37 -7.67 3.32
C ARG A 116 13.57 -6.46 2.40
N PHE A 117 12.56 -5.60 2.28
CA PHE A 117 12.64 -4.39 1.47
C PHE A 117 13.74 -3.42 1.93
N SER A 118 14.01 -3.35 3.24
CA SER A 118 15.10 -2.53 3.79
C SER A 118 16.49 -2.95 3.30
N LEU A 119 16.63 -4.17 2.76
CA LEU A 119 17.87 -4.72 2.19
C LEU A 119 17.93 -4.59 0.65
N SER A 120 16.90 -4.02 0.01
CA SER A 120 16.86 -3.85 -1.44
C SER A 120 17.94 -2.89 -1.94
N THR A 121 18.46 -3.15 -3.14
CA THR A 121 19.36 -2.23 -3.86
C THR A 121 18.64 -0.98 -4.37
N ASN A 122 17.31 -1.03 -4.48
CA ASN A 122 16.50 0.14 -4.80
C ASN A 122 16.41 1.07 -3.58
N GLN A 123 17.13 2.20 -3.65
CA GLN A 123 17.24 3.15 -2.55
C GLN A 123 15.89 3.74 -2.10
N ARG A 124 14.92 3.92 -3.00
CA ARG A 124 13.59 4.43 -2.61
C ARG A 124 12.87 3.40 -1.74
N LEU A 125 12.88 2.15 -2.17
CA LEU A 125 12.22 1.06 -1.46
C LEU A 125 12.88 0.78 -0.11
N SER A 126 14.22 0.69 -0.07
CA SER A 126 14.95 0.42 1.17
C SER A 126 14.82 1.54 2.19
N ASN A 127 14.86 2.80 1.76
CA ASN A 127 14.61 3.95 2.63
C ASN A 127 13.19 3.95 3.19
N LEU A 128 12.18 3.76 2.34
CA LEU A 128 10.78 3.82 2.76
C LEU A 128 10.45 2.69 3.75
N ALA A 129 10.94 1.48 3.48
CA ALA A 129 10.79 0.36 4.40
C ALA A 129 11.52 0.59 5.74
N SER A 130 12.70 1.22 5.70
CA SER A 130 13.44 1.58 6.92
C SER A 130 12.68 2.60 7.76
N VAL A 131 12.10 3.63 7.13
CA VAL A 131 11.24 4.62 7.82
C VAL A 131 10.01 3.93 8.41
N PHE A 132 9.36 3.04 7.66
CA PHE A 132 8.22 2.28 8.16
C PHE A 132 8.57 1.51 9.45
N LEU A 133 9.68 0.77 9.43
CA LEU A 133 10.15 -0.01 10.58
C LEU A 133 10.50 0.86 11.79
N GLN A 134 11.09 2.03 11.57
CA GLN A 134 11.52 2.94 12.65
C GLN A 134 10.36 3.68 13.28
N ASP A 135 9.43 4.19 12.47
CA ASP A 135 8.40 5.12 12.93
C ASP A 135 7.10 4.42 13.37
N TYR A 136 6.83 3.21 12.83
CA TYR A 136 5.52 2.56 13.00
C TYR A 136 5.58 1.23 13.76
N CYS A 137 6.74 0.57 13.81
CA CYS A 137 6.91 -0.72 14.48
C CYS A 137 7.62 -0.58 15.84
N THR A 138 7.25 -1.42 16.81
CA THR A 138 7.98 -1.51 18.07
C THR A 138 9.24 -2.36 17.90
N ALA A 139 10.27 -2.09 18.70
CA ALA A 139 11.51 -2.89 18.71
C ALA A 139 11.22 -4.40 18.92
N GLU A 140 10.25 -4.73 19.76
CA GLU A 140 9.82 -6.12 19.99
C GLU A 140 9.26 -6.78 18.73
N LYS A 141 8.37 -6.07 17.99
CA LYS A 141 7.79 -6.59 16.74
C LYS A 141 8.88 -6.81 15.68
N VAL A 142 9.84 -5.89 15.58
CA VAL A 142 10.97 -5.99 14.65
C VAL A 142 11.87 -7.17 15.00
N GLN A 143 12.27 -7.30 16.27
CA GLN A 143 13.11 -8.42 16.73
C GLN A 143 12.43 -9.77 16.55
N ARG A 144 11.13 -9.86 16.84
CA ARG A 144 10.34 -11.07 16.63
C ARG A 144 10.34 -11.48 15.14
N ALA A 145 10.06 -10.53 14.24
CA ALA A 145 10.09 -10.80 12.80
C ALA A 145 11.48 -11.22 12.30
N GLN A 146 12.56 -10.59 12.79
CA GLN A 146 13.93 -10.99 12.45
C GLN A 146 14.26 -12.42 12.90
N SER A 147 13.78 -12.84 14.08
CA SER A 147 14.01 -14.21 14.58
C SER A 147 13.31 -15.29 13.75
N LEU A 148 12.20 -14.93 13.08
CA LEU A 148 11.39 -15.84 12.27
C LEU A 148 11.91 -15.99 10.84
N GLN A 149 12.65 -15.00 10.30
CA GLN A 149 13.27 -15.11 8.97
C GLN A 149 14.26 -16.29 8.86
N GLY A 150 14.75 -16.84 9.97
CA GLY A 150 15.54 -18.08 10.00
C GLY A 150 14.74 -19.37 9.76
N HIS A 151 13.40 -19.31 9.75
CA HIS A 151 12.49 -20.45 9.57
C HIS A 151 11.45 -20.13 8.46
N SER A 152 11.82 -20.38 7.19
CA SER A 152 10.93 -20.46 6.03
C SER A 152 9.74 -19.48 6.02
N ALA A 153 9.98 -18.21 5.73
CA ALA A 153 8.95 -17.18 5.69
C ALA A 153 8.16 -17.22 4.36
N VAL A 154 7.09 -18.02 4.39
CA VAL A 154 6.04 -18.18 3.37
C VAL A 154 4.90 -17.20 3.70
N GLY A 155 4.69 -16.17 2.90
CA GLY A 155 3.51 -15.33 3.08
C GLY A 155 3.35 -14.24 2.04
N ILE A 156 4.46 -13.62 1.61
CA ILE A 156 4.46 -12.58 0.58
C ILE A 156 5.66 -12.85 -0.34
N PRO A 157 5.43 -13.31 -1.59
CA PRO A 157 6.50 -13.48 -2.56
C PRO A 157 7.12 -12.12 -2.93
N LEU A 158 8.43 -12.13 -3.19
CA LEU A 158 9.16 -10.93 -3.61
C LEU A 158 8.86 -10.62 -5.10
N PRO A 159 8.96 -9.34 -5.50
CA PRO A 159 9.07 -8.96 -6.91
C PRO A 159 10.21 -9.74 -7.59
N GLN A 160 10.03 -10.12 -8.85
CA GLN A 160 11.11 -10.74 -9.63
C GLN A 160 12.10 -9.65 -10.06
N ASP A 161 13.40 -9.90 -9.85
CA ASP A 161 14.52 -9.05 -10.30
C ASP A 161 14.55 -8.86 -11.83
#